data_AF-A0A420WIT3-F1
#
_entry.id   AF-A0A420WIT3-F1
#
_cell.length_a   1.000
_cell.length_b   1.000
_cell.length_c   1.000
_cell.angle_alpha   90.00
_cell.angle_beta   90.00
_cell.angle_gamma   90.00
#
_symmetry.space_group_name_H-M   'P 1'
#
loop_
_entity.id
_entity.type
_entity.pdbx_description
1 polymer ?
#
loop_
_entity_poly.entity_id
_entity_poly.type
_entity_poly.pdbx_seq_one_letter_code
_entity_poly.pdbx_strand_id
1 'polypeptide(L)'
;MREIQAPLQSHLSEPVTTLCTAWKLELSDGRVFGFTEHDENLEVDGVLYSARSSQTQSETESRLGFSADNGSIQGVLESLVISSADIDDGVLRGAKLSHLKINWTAPSQYVVLSVGEVGQVTTQGEYFEVEWLGFSAKLNRSTGRVFSKKCDAKFGDERCGLLASNYGSDVICPKTFTACRDQFHNAENFRGFPYLLGADALLAAPQLGELKDGGSRYR
;
A
#
# COMPACT_ATOMS: atom_id res chain seq x y z
N MET A 1 -22.92 0.53 7.07
CA MET A 1 -23.11 1.15 8.39
C MET A 1 -21.95 0.73 9.25
N ARG A 2 -21.27 1.65 9.96
CA ARG A 2 -20.15 1.29 10.83
C ARG A 2 -20.68 0.66 12.12
N GLU A 3 -20.01 -0.35 12.64
CA GLU A 3 -20.34 -0.94 13.93
C GLU A 3 -19.78 -0.04 15.04
N ILE A 4 -20.64 0.43 15.93
CA ILE A 4 -20.30 1.33 17.04
C ILE A 4 -20.60 0.59 18.33
N GLN A 5 -19.65 0.58 19.27
CA GLN A 5 -19.83 -0.04 20.58
C GLN A 5 -21.03 0.59 21.30
N ALA A 6 -21.85 -0.21 21.98
CA ALA A 6 -23.06 0.27 22.65
C ALA A 6 -22.81 1.45 23.62
N PRO A 7 -21.76 1.46 24.47
CA PRO A 7 -21.47 2.60 25.34
C PRO A 7 -21.18 3.89 24.57
N LEU A 8 -20.43 3.80 23.46
CA LEU A 8 -20.13 4.95 22.61
C LEU A 8 -21.39 5.44 21.87
N GLN A 9 -22.26 4.53 21.43
CA GLN A 9 -23.53 4.91 20.78
C GLN A 9 -24.47 5.63 21.74
N SER A 10 -24.53 5.20 23.00
CA SER A 10 -25.27 5.91 24.05
C SER A 10 -24.72 7.32 24.24
N HIS A 11 -23.39 7.47 24.38
CA HIS A 11 -22.73 8.77 24.51
C HIS A 11 -22.98 9.70 23.32
N LEU A 12 -22.91 9.17 22.09
CA LEU A 12 -23.21 9.92 20.87
C LEU A 12 -24.65 10.44 20.80
N SER A 13 -25.57 9.84 21.55
CA SER A 13 -26.97 10.25 21.60
C SER A 13 -27.23 11.33 22.66
N GLU A 14 -26.23 11.64 23.49
CA GLU A 14 -26.31 12.70 24.49
C GLU A 14 -26.14 14.09 23.85
N PRO A 15 -26.77 15.14 24.41
CA PRO A 15 -26.69 16.50 23.87
C PRO A 15 -25.29 17.13 24.01
N VAL A 16 -24.45 16.59 24.90
CA VAL A 16 -23.07 17.03 25.11
C VAL A 16 -22.17 15.81 24.98
N THR A 17 -21.15 15.92 24.14
CA THR A 17 -20.20 14.82 23.91
C THR A 17 -18.78 15.26 24.25
N THR A 18 -17.96 14.26 24.59
CA THR A 18 -16.56 14.43 24.99
C THR A 18 -15.65 13.70 24.01
N LEU A 19 -15.81 14.00 22.71
CA LEU A 19 -15.16 13.26 21.64
C LEU A 19 -14.00 14.04 21.01
N CYS A 20 -12.79 13.51 21.10
CA CYS A 20 -11.61 14.04 20.41
C CYS A 20 -11.28 13.23 19.15
N THR A 21 -10.67 13.90 18.18
CA THR A 21 -10.11 13.22 17.00
C THR A 21 -8.74 12.66 17.35
N ALA A 22 -8.44 11.50 16.78
CA ALA A 22 -7.14 10.87 16.94
C ALA A 22 -6.73 10.11 15.69
N TRP A 23 -5.42 9.93 15.53
CA TRP A 23 -4.83 9.19 14.42
C TRP A 23 -3.84 8.17 14.96
N LYS A 24 -3.90 6.97 14.40
CA LYS A 24 -2.97 5.88 14.66
C LYS A 24 -2.19 5.56 13.40
N LEU A 25 -0.88 5.72 13.45
CA LEU A 25 0.05 5.38 12.37
C LEU A 25 0.77 4.07 12.70
N GLU A 26 0.65 3.09 11.82
CA GLU A 26 1.29 1.78 11.92
C GLU A 26 2.30 1.67 10.77
N LEU A 27 3.60 1.66 11.08
CA LEU A 27 4.67 1.61 10.10
C LEU A 27 4.91 0.17 9.60
N SER A 28 5.56 0.05 8.44
CA SER A 28 5.87 -1.24 7.82
C SER A 28 6.87 -2.10 8.64
N ASP A 29 7.66 -1.46 9.49
CA ASP A 29 8.62 -2.08 10.41
C ASP A 29 8.00 -2.50 11.77
N GLY A 30 6.72 -2.23 11.98
CA GLY A 30 5.97 -2.57 13.19
C GLY A 30 5.93 -1.49 14.27
N ARG A 31 6.60 -0.35 14.10
CA ARG A 31 6.44 0.80 15.02
C ARG A 31 5.03 1.39 14.89
N VAL A 32 4.47 1.84 16.02
CA VAL A 32 3.12 2.41 16.09
C VAL A 32 3.14 3.74 16.83
N PHE A 33 2.48 4.75 16.27
CA PHE A 33 2.37 6.09 16.84
C PHE A 33 0.91 6.53 16.93
N GLY A 34 0.53 7.11 18.06
CA GLY A 34 -0.77 7.72 18.27
C GLY A 34 -0.65 9.24 18.39
N PHE A 35 -1.58 9.96 17.76
CA PHE A 35 -1.71 11.41 17.84
C PHE A 35 -3.13 11.80 18.18
N THR A 36 -3.34 12.83 19.00
CA THR A 36 -4.68 13.33 19.33
C THR A 36 -4.77 14.85 19.24
N GLU A 37 -5.96 15.36 18.90
CA GLU A 37 -6.32 16.78 19.02
C GLU A 37 -6.68 17.18 20.46
N HIS A 38 -6.81 16.21 21.37
CA HIS A 38 -6.96 16.51 22.78
C HIS A 38 -5.67 17.14 23.33
N ASP A 39 -5.81 18.00 24.32
CA ASP A 39 -4.74 18.69 25.02
C ASP A 39 -3.99 17.79 26.02
N GLU A 40 -4.53 16.62 26.35
CA GLU A 40 -3.88 15.60 27.18
C GLU A 40 -3.62 14.30 26.41
N ASN A 41 -2.57 13.59 26.84
CA ASN A 41 -2.24 12.28 26.29
C ASN A 41 -3.35 11.26 26.63
N LEU A 42 -3.69 10.42 25.66
CA LEU A 42 -4.69 9.36 25.82
C LEU A 42 -4.06 7.99 25.60
N GLU A 43 -4.46 6.99 26.38
CA GLU A 43 -4.04 5.61 26.18
C GLU A 43 -5.23 4.78 25.68
N VAL A 44 -5.08 4.16 24.51
CA VAL A 44 -6.11 3.30 23.91
C VAL A 44 -5.46 2.02 23.38
N ASP A 45 -5.92 0.86 23.86
CA ASP A 45 -5.42 -0.46 23.48
C ASP A 45 -3.89 -0.61 23.56
N GLY A 46 -3.27 -0.01 24.59
CA GLY A 46 -1.82 -0.03 24.81
C GLY A 46 -1.03 0.88 23.86
N VAL A 47 -1.69 1.72 23.07
CA VAL A 47 -1.07 2.76 22.25
C VAL A 47 -1.25 4.12 22.94
N LEU A 48 -0.14 4.81 23.15
CA LEU A 48 -0.14 6.18 23.63
C LEU A 48 -0.43 7.15 22.46
N TYR A 49 -1.52 7.87 22.58
CA TYR A 49 -1.88 8.98 21.72
C TYR A 49 -1.38 10.26 22.37
N SER A 50 -0.30 10.81 21.80
CA SER A 50 0.34 12.00 22.35
C SER A 50 -0.42 13.26 21.92
N ALA A 51 -0.75 14.12 22.89
CA ALA A 51 -1.20 15.48 22.64
C ALA A 51 -0.03 16.28 22.06
N ARG A 52 -0.30 17.08 21.02
CA ARG A 52 0.73 17.97 20.46
C ARG A 52 0.89 19.20 21.35
N SER A 53 2.13 19.52 21.72
CA SER A 53 2.44 20.72 22.48
C SER A 53 2.13 21.99 21.67
N SER A 54 1.42 22.93 22.29
CA SER A 54 0.88 24.19 21.76
C SER A 54 1.88 25.21 21.15
N GLN A 55 3.16 24.88 20.98
CA GLN A 55 4.17 25.81 20.45
C GLN A 55 4.25 25.84 18.91
N THR A 56 3.55 24.95 18.21
CA THR A 56 3.59 24.82 16.73
C THR A 56 2.18 24.96 16.12
N GLN A 57 1.32 25.76 16.75
CA GLN A 57 -0.10 25.79 16.40
C GLN A 57 -0.41 26.81 15.29
N SER A 58 0.26 27.96 15.24
CA SER A 58 -0.19 29.09 14.41
C SER A 58 0.33 29.14 12.96
N GLU A 59 1.49 28.57 12.62
CA GLU A 59 1.92 28.49 11.20
C GLU A 59 1.34 27.25 10.50
N THR A 60 1.08 26.19 11.26
CA THR A 60 0.69 24.88 10.75
C THR A 60 -0.84 24.73 10.58
N GLU A 61 -1.68 25.42 11.37
CA GLU A 61 -3.14 25.45 11.19
C GLU A 61 -3.58 26.02 9.84
N SER A 62 -2.78 26.91 9.22
CA SER A 62 -3.07 27.41 7.87
C SER A 62 -2.84 26.37 6.76
N ARG A 63 -2.15 25.26 7.07
CA ARG A 63 -1.72 24.23 6.11
C ARG A 63 -2.22 22.82 6.43
N LEU A 64 -2.59 22.53 7.68
CA LEU A 64 -3.27 21.30 8.09
C LEU A 64 -4.77 21.45 7.92
N GLY A 65 -5.20 21.70 6.68
CA GLY A 65 -6.59 21.50 6.29
C GLY A 65 -6.85 20.01 6.17
N PHE A 66 -7.23 19.34 7.25
CA PHE A 66 -7.75 17.97 7.22
C PHE A 66 -9.14 17.96 6.54
N SER A 67 -9.17 18.23 5.25
CA SER A 67 -10.36 18.06 4.42
C SER A 67 -10.48 16.58 4.07
N ALA A 68 -11.51 15.92 4.58
CA ALA A 68 -11.83 14.54 4.27
C ALA A 68 -12.56 14.41 2.91
N ASP A 69 -12.11 15.11 1.88
CA ASP A 69 -12.65 14.95 0.53
C ASP A 69 -11.66 14.17 -0.34
N ASN A 70 -12.10 12.98 -0.76
CA ASN A 70 -11.42 12.02 -1.64
C ASN A 70 -10.33 11.12 -1.04
N GLY A 71 -10.25 11.04 0.30
CA GLY A 71 -9.45 10.00 0.96
C GLY A 71 -7.94 10.25 0.85
N SER A 72 -7.54 11.44 0.43
CA SER A 72 -6.22 12.01 0.70
C SER A 72 -6.30 12.95 1.88
N ILE A 73 -5.39 12.74 2.81
CA ILE A 73 -5.14 13.66 3.91
C ILE A 73 -3.74 14.17 3.64
N GLN A 74 -3.64 15.47 3.36
CA GLN A 74 -2.36 16.16 3.23
C GLN A 74 -1.98 16.67 4.61
N GLY A 75 -0.90 16.11 5.14
CA GLY A 75 -0.38 16.47 6.45
C GLY A 75 1.10 16.84 6.35
N VAL A 76 1.46 17.98 6.92
CA VAL A 76 2.85 18.30 7.24
C VAL A 76 3.10 17.77 8.65
N LEU A 77 3.79 16.64 8.75
CA LEU A 77 4.23 16.05 10.01
C LEU A 77 5.61 16.62 10.33
N GLU A 78 5.68 17.90 10.71
CA GLU A 78 6.95 18.43 11.17
C GLU A 78 7.15 18.12 12.65
N SER A 79 8.22 17.37 12.93
CA SER A 79 8.68 16.92 14.25
C SER A 79 7.68 16.04 15.01
N LEU A 80 7.94 14.71 15.12
CA LEU A 80 8.03 14.05 16.44
C LEU A 80 8.44 12.55 16.49
N VAL A 81 8.42 11.75 15.42
CA VAL A 81 8.90 10.34 15.57
C VAL A 81 9.49 9.64 14.35
N ILE A 82 9.48 10.28 13.18
CA ILE A 82 9.97 9.69 11.92
C ILE A 82 11.11 10.57 11.41
N SER A 83 12.29 9.99 11.30
CA SER A 83 13.49 10.68 10.82
C SER A 83 13.51 10.77 9.30
N SER A 84 14.31 11.68 8.74
CA SER A 84 14.56 11.71 7.29
C SER A 84 15.15 10.40 6.78
N ALA A 85 16.00 9.74 7.59
CA ALA A 85 16.52 8.41 7.30
C ALA A 85 15.41 7.36 7.17
N ASP A 86 14.39 7.39 8.05
CA ASP A 86 13.23 6.48 7.94
C ASP A 86 12.43 6.70 6.64
N ILE A 87 12.40 7.94 6.13
CA ILE A 87 11.76 8.28 4.86
C ILE A 87 12.57 7.72 3.68
N ASP A 88 13.89 7.95 3.70
CA ASP A 88 14.81 7.47 2.67
C ASP A 88 14.86 5.94 2.61
N ASP A 89 14.81 5.28 3.76
CA ASP A 89 14.72 3.82 3.91
C ASP A 89 13.32 3.28 3.52
N GLY A 90 12.38 4.17 3.22
CA GLY A 90 11.05 3.82 2.75
C GLY A 90 10.15 3.20 3.82
N VAL A 91 10.42 3.42 5.11
CA VAL A 91 9.66 2.85 6.24
C VAL A 91 8.19 3.27 6.20
N LEU A 92 7.93 4.49 5.72
CA LEU A 92 6.57 5.02 5.52
C LEU A 92 5.80 4.31 4.41
N ARG A 93 6.46 3.57 3.51
CA ARG A 93 5.80 2.97 2.36
C ARG A 93 4.83 1.88 2.81
N GLY A 94 3.56 2.03 2.45
CA GLY A 94 2.54 1.08 2.86
C GLY A 94 2.16 1.18 4.34
N ALA A 95 2.65 2.19 5.06
CA ALA A 95 2.24 2.44 6.44
C ALA A 95 0.73 2.69 6.49
N LYS A 96 0.07 2.14 7.51
CA LYS A 96 -1.37 2.21 7.67
C LYS A 96 -1.70 3.35 8.61
N LEU A 97 -2.64 4.20 8.21
CA LEU A 97 -3.17 5.23 9.09
C LEU A 97 -4.65 4.99 9.37
N SER A 98 -5.00 4.96 10.64
CA SER A 98 -6.38 4.91 11.10
C SER A 98 -6.77 6.27 11.69
N HIS A 99 -7.92 6.78 11.26
CA HIS A 99 -8.55 7.98 11.81
C HIS A 99 -9.68 7.53 12.75
N LEU A 100 -9.63 8.00 13.99
CA LEU A 100 -10.51 7.58 15.08
C LEU A 100 -11.23 8.77 15.70
N LYS A 101 -12.43 8.50 16.21
CA LYS A 101 -13.10 9.36 17.19
C LYS A 101 -13.07 8.64 18.53
N ILE A 102 -12.49 9.29 19.54
CA ILE A 102 -12.26 8.71 20.88
C ILE A 102 -13.03 9.54 21.89
N ASN A 103 -13.72 8.90 22.82
CA ASN A 103 -14.23 9.57 24.01
C ASN A 103 -13.09 9.82 25.00
N TRP A 104 -12.64 11.06 25.17
CA TRP A 104 -11.47 11.36 26.01
C TRP A 104 -11.74 11.13 27.50
N THR A 105 -13.00 11.16 27.97
CA THR A 105 -13.33 10.79 29.36
C THR A 105 -13.31 9.28 29.61
N ALA A 106 -13.45 8.48 28.55
CA ALA A 106 -13.44 7.02 28.61
C ALA A 106 -12.75 6.45 27.35
N PRO A 107 -11.40 6.50 27.24
CA PRO A 107 -10.67 6.26 25.99
C PRO A 107 -10.89 4.87 25.36
N SER A 108 -11.33 3.89 26.16
CA SER A 108 -11.80 2.58 25.66
C SER A 108 -13.01 2.67 24.70
N GLN A 109 -13.76 3.77 24.73
CA GLN A 109 -14.90 4.03 23.86
C GLN A 109 -14.44 4.83 22.64
N TYR A 110 -14.20 4.13 21.54
CA TYR A 110 -13.77 4.76 20.30
C TYR A 110 -14.39 4.08 19.07
N VAL A 111 -14.35 4.79 17.95
CA VAL A 111 -14.73 4.25 16.64
C VAL A 111 -13.69 4.63 15.61
N VAL A 112 -13.28 3.66 14.80
CA VAL A 112 -12.44 3.91 13.64
C VAL A 112 -13.33 4.43 12.51
N LEU A 113 -13.09 5.67 12.12
CA LEU A 113 -13.84 6.33 11.05
C LEU A 113 -13.30 5.90 9.69
N SER A 114 -12.00 5.99 9.47
CA SER A 114 -11.40 5.58 8.21
C SER A 114 -10.04 4.97 8.44
N VAL A 115 -9.64 4.16 7.47
CA VAL A 115 -8.31 3.58 7.41
C VAL A 115 -7.80 3.79 5.99
N GLY A 116 -6.57 4.27 5.90
CA GLY A 116 -5.85 4.47 4.65
C GLY A 116 -4.44 3.88 4.73
N GLU A 117 -3.76 3.95 3.60
CA GLU A 117 -2.36 3.56 3.44
C GLU A 117 -1.58 4.79 2.95
N VAL A 118 -0.35 4.93 3.40
CA VAL A 118 0.57 5.95 2.88
C VAL A 118 0.90 5.64 1.42
N GLY A 119 0.53 6.59 0.56
CA GLY A 119 0.83 6.63 -0.87
C GLY A 119 2.18 7.27 -1.14
N GLN A 120 2.19 8.33 -1.96
CA GLN A 120 3.42 9.05 -2.28
C GLN A 120 3.89 9.90 -1.09
N VAL A 121 5.19 9.84 -0.81
CA VAL A 121 5.87 10.76 0.12
C VAL A 121 6.73 11.70 -0.72
N THR A 122 6.52 13.00 -0.56
CA THR A 122 7.29 14.03 -1.26
C THR A 122 8.02 14.90 -0.24
N THR A 123 9.34 14.99 -0.36
CA THR A 123 10.16 15.86 0.47
C THR A 123 10.21 17.27 -0.11
N GLN A 124 9.89 18.29 0.70
CA GLN A 124 9.99 19.71 0.35
C GLN A 124 10.84 20.44 1.40
N GLY A 125 12.15 20.57 1.13
CA GLY A 125 13.08 21.19 2.08
C GLY A 125 13.22 20.36 3.36
N GLU A 126 12.94 20.97 4.51
CA GLU A 126 12.95 20.30 5.84
C GLU A 126 11.65 19.55 6.14
N TYR A 127 10.64 19.69 5.27
CA TYR A 127 9.32 19.11 5.44
C TYR A 127 9.11 17.91 4.52
N PHE A 128 8.17 17.06 4.89
CA PHE A 128 7.64 16.03 4.00
C PHE A 128 6.12 16.12 3.95
N GLU A 129 5.60 15.96 2.74
CA GLU A 129 4.19 15.82 2.45
C GLU A 129 3.91 14.34 2.20
N VAL A 130 2.91 13.81 2.88
CA VAL A 130 2.46 12.43 2.69
C VAL A 130 1.07 12.43 2.10
N GLU A 131 0.91 11.75 0.98
CA GLU A 131 -0.40 11.40 0.45
C GLU A 131 -0.93 10.18 1.21
N TRP A 132 -2.10 10.30 1.84
CA TRP A 132 -2.82 9.13 2.34
C TRP A 132 -3.83 8.66 1.29
N LEU A 133 -4.00 7.36 1.15
CA LEU A 133 -4.89 6.76 0.17
C LEU A 133 -5.89 5.89 0.92
N GLY A 134 -7.18 6.17 0.77
CA GLY A 134 -8.23 5.31 1.31
C GLY A 134 -8.16 3.88 0.72
N PHE A 135 -8.79 2.91 1.39
CA PHE A 135 -8.79 1.51 0.92
C PHE A 135 -9.31 1.32 -0.52
N SER A 136 -10.19 2.20 -1.00
CA SER A 136 -10.67 2.19 -2.39
C SER A 136 -9.54 2.39 -3.42
N ALA A 137 -8.43 3.03 -3.05
CA ALA A 137 -7.27 3.18 -3.92
C ALA A 137 -6.67 1.83 -4.34
N LYS A 138 -6.83 0.77 -3.52
CA LYS A 138 -6.43 -0.60 -3.91
C LYS A 138 -7.27 -1.14 -5.07
N LEU A 139 -8.54 -0.74 -5.18
CA LEU A 139 -9.44 -1.15 -6.25
C LEU A 139 -9.12 -0.46 -7.58
N ASN A 140 -8.56 0.75 -7.54
CA ASN A 140 -8.12 1.49 -8.73
C ASN A 140 -6.77 1.02 -9.29
N ARG A 141 -6.10 0.06 -8.62
CA ARG A 141 -4.89 -0.55 -9.18
C ARG A 141 -5.30 -1.45 -10.33
N SER A 142 -4.69 -1.26 -11.49
CA SER A 142 -4.84 -2.20 -12.61
C SER A 142 -4.29 -3.56 -12.17
N THR A 143 -5.20 -4.50 -11.90
CA THR A 143 -4.86 -5.86 -11.53
C THR A 143 -5.22 -6.78 -12.68
N GLY A 144 -4.31 -7.69 -13.02
CA GLY A 144 -4.51 -8.58 -14.15
C GLY A 144 -3.19 -9.13 -14.66
N ARG A 145 -3.31 -10.12 -15.53
CA ARG A 145 -2.16 -10.69 -16.22
C ARG A 145 -2.08 -10.10 -17.62
N VAL A 146 -0.85 -9.87 -18.07
CA VAL A 146 -0.59 -9.51 -19.45
C VAL A 146 -0.27 -10.79 -20.23
N PHE A 147 -0.92 -10.98 -21.38
CA PHE A 147 -0.52 -12.01 -22.32
C PHE A 147 0.82 -11.61 -22.94
N SER A 148 1.90 -12.24 -22.50
CA SER A 148 3.27 -11.99 -22.95
C SER A 148 4.02 -13.30 -23.13
N LYS A 149 5.02 -13.31 -24.02
CA LYS A 149 5.95 -14.43 -24.20
C LYS A 149 6.84 -14.68 -22.97
N LYS A 150 6.97 -13.69 -22.09
CA LYS A 150 7.75 -13.80 -20.86
C LYS A 150 6.88 -14.31 -19.69
N CYS A 151 7.52 -14.99 -18.74
CA CYS A 151 6.89 -15.37 -17.48
C CYS A 151 6.53 -14.11 -16.68
N ASP A 152 5.30 -14.03 -16.17
CA ASP A 152 4.84 -12.94 -15.32
C ASP A 152 5.08 -13.22 -13.82
N ALA A 153 5.36 -14.47 -13.43
CA ALA A 153 5.67 -14.85 -12.06
C ALA A 153 6.97 -14.21 -11.54
N LYS A 154 7.03 -13.97 -10.24
CA LYS A 154 8.27 -13.65 -9.54
C LYS A 154 9.02 -14.97 -9.29
N PHE A 155 10.33 -14.96 -9.51
CA PHE A 155 11.14 -16.16 -9.25
C PHE A 155 11.02 -16.55 -7.78
N GLY A 156 10.61 -17.79 -7.53
CA GLY A 156 10.40 -18.31 -6.18
C GLY A 156 9.04 -18.02 -5.56
N ASP A 157 8.11 -17.38 -6.27
CA ASP A 157 6.74 -17.20 -5.77
C ASP A 157 5.90 -18.50 -5.89
N GLU A 158 4.72 -18.50 -5.29
CA GLU A 158 3.77 -19.62 -5.33
C GLU A 158 3.42 -20.04 -6.76
N ARG A 159 3.34 -19.08 -7.69
CA ARG A 159 3.00 -19.36 -9.08
C ARG A 159 4.16 -20.01 -9.83
N CYS A 160 5.39 -19.64 -9.50
CA CYS A 160 6.62 -20.23 -9.99
C CYS A 160 6.84 -21.64 -9.41
N GLY A 161 6.48 -21.87 -8.16
CA GLY A 161 6.56 -23.18 -7.48
C GLY A 161 7.98 -23.63 -7.12
N LEU A 162 9.01 -22.88 -7.52
CA LEU A 162 10.39 -23.10 -7.09
C LEU A 162 10.64 -22.43 -5.74
N LEU A 163 11.58 -22.94 -4.96
CA LEU A 163 12.13 -22.22 -3.82
C LEU A 163 13.40 -21.50 -4.28
N ALA A 164 13.38 -20.16 -4.31
CA ALA A 164 14.52 -19.37 -4.78
C ALA A 164 15.80 -19.65 -3.96
N SER A 165 15.66 -20.00 -2.68
CA SER A 165 16.77 -20.39 -1.79
C SER A 165 17.52 -21.65 -2.22
N ASN A 166 16.93 -22.48 -3.08
CA ASN A 166 17.62 -23.65 -3.65
C ASN A 166 18.63 -23.25 -4.74
N TYR A 167 18.69 -21.96 -5.09
CA TYR A 167 19.58 -21.39 -6.09
C TYR A 167 20.49 -20.35 -5.43
N GLY A 168 21.67 -20.10 -6.02
CA GLY A 168 22.58 -19.08 -5.51
C GLY A 168 21.94 -17.68 -5.57
N SER A 169 22.36 -16.77 -4.67
CA SER A 169 21.89 -15.38 -4.61
C SER A 169 22.07 -14.61 -5.92
N ASP A 170 23.03 -15.04 -6.74
CA ASP A 170 23.39 -14.39 -8.00
C ASP A 170 22.56 -14.91 -9.19
N VAL A 171 21.68 -15.88 -8.98
CA VAL A 171 20.85 -16.47 -10.03
C VAL A 171 19.69 -15.54 -10.37
N ILE A 172 19.67 -15.06 -11.62
CA ILE A 172 18.62 -14.20 -12.16
C ILE A 172 17.75 -15.01 -13.12
N CYS A 173 16.44 -15.05 -12.88
CA CYS A 173 15.48 -15.68 -13.79
C CYS A 173 15.30 -14.84 -15.06
N PRO A 174 15.64 -15.34 -16.27
CA PRO A 174 15.48 -14.60 -17.53
C PRO A 174 14.02 -14.41 -17.95
N LYS A 175 13.10 -15.11 -17.28
CA LYS A 175 11.65 -15.15 -17.58
C LYS A 175 11.31 -15.63 -18.99
N THR A 176 12.22 -16.33 -19.68
CA THR A 176 11.95 -16.98 -20.97
C THR A 176 11.56 -18.44 -20.78
N PHE A 177 10.77 -18.99 -21.69
CA PHE A 177 10.34 -20.40 -21.61
C PHE A 177 11.52 -21.37 -21.73
N THR A 178 12.46 -21.10 -22.65
CA THR A 178 13.68 -21.90 -22.82
C THR A 178 14.48 -21.98 -21.53
N ALA A 179 14.74 -20.84 -20.86
CA ALA A 179 15.45 -20.86 -19.58
C ALA A 179 14.64 -21.61 -18.50
N CYS A 180 13.33 -21.35 -18.41
CA CYS A 180 12.46 -22.02 -17.43
C CYS A 180 12.46 -23.55 -17.61
N ARG A 181 12.48 -24.04 -18.85
CA ARG A 181 12.53 -25.46 -19.19
C ARG A 181 13.92 -26.06 -19.00
N ASP A 182 14.95 -25.44 -19.57
CA ASP A 182 16.27 -26.07 -19.72
C ASP A 182 17.20 -25.78 -18.54
N GLN A 183 17.11 -24.59 -17.94
CA GLN A 183 17.93 -24.21 -16.78
C GLN A 183 17.27 -24.61 -15.47
N PHE A 184 15.96 -24.38 -15.34
CA PHE A 184 15.23 -24.58 -14.08
C PHE A 184 14.36 -25.84 -14.06
N HIS A 185 14.23 -26.56 -15.18
CA HIS A 185 13.40 -27.78 -15.30
C HIS A 185 11.96 -27.57 -14.81
N ASN A 186 11.41 -26.38 -15.03
CA ASN A 186 10.13 -25.92 -14.46
C ASN A 186 9.16 -25.42 -15.54
N ALA A 187 9.10 -26.14 -16.67
CA ALA A 187 8.23 -25.76 -17.78
C ALA A 187 6.74 -25.79 -17.42
N GLU A 188 6.32 -26.71 -16.54
CA GLU A 188 4.92 -26.89 -16.14
C GLU A 188 4.36 -25.69 -15.38
N ASN A 189 5.19 -25.01 -14.58
CA ASN A 189 4.81 -23.80 -13.85
C ASN A 189 5.14 -22.51 -14.60
N PHE A 190 5.52 -22.58 -15.88
CA PHE A 190 5.74 -21.37 -16.67
C PHE A 190 4.43 -20.59 -16.82
N ARG A 191 4.44 -19.32 -16.39
CA ARG A 191 3.24 -18.47 -16.37
C ARG A 191 3.17 -17.45 -17.51
N GLY A 192 4.01 -17.59 -18.52
CA GLY A 192 3.91 -16.83 -19.78
C GLY A 192 3.20 -17.60 -20.89
N PHE A 193 3.18 -17.02 -22.09
CA PHE A 193 2.59 -17.57 -23.30
C PHE A 193 3.66 -17.73 -24.38
N PRO A 194 4.44 -18.84 -24.36
CA PRO A 194 5.66 -18.96 -25.16
C PRO A 194 5.41 -18.86 -26.67
N TYR A 195 4.24 -19.32 -27.12
CA TYR A 195 3.86 -19.37 -28.52
C TYR A 195 2.90 -18.25 -28.94
N LEU A 196 2.74 -17.22 -28.10
CA LEU A 196 1.88 -16.07 -28.41
C LEU A 196 2.30 -15.44 -29.74
N LEU A 197 1.38 -15.46 -30.72
CA LEU A 197 1.62 -14.87 -32.02
C LEU A 197 1.67 -13.35 -31.91
N GLY A 198 2.62 -12.73 -32.62
CA GLY A 198 2.72 -11.28 -32.70
C GLY A 198 1.68 -10.69 -33.66
N ALA A 199 1.51 -9.37 -33.61
CA ALA A 199 0.62 -8.64 -34.51
C ALA A 199 1.02 -8.80 -35.99
N ASP A 200 2.33 -8.94 -36.25
CA ASP A 200 2.89 -9.25 -37.56
C ASP A 200 2.31 -10.54 -38.16
N ALA A 201 2.25 -11.62 -37.37
CA ALA A 201 1.68 -12.89 -37.80
C ALA A 201 0.16 -12.84 -37.96
N LEU A 202 -0.54 -11.99 -37.21
CA LEU A 202 -2.01 -11.80 -37.32
C LEU A 202 -2.40 -11.01 -38.57
N LEU A 203 -1.57 -10.05 -38.97
CA LEU A 203 -1.80 -9.21 -40.15
C LEU A 203 -1.20 -9.78 -41.43
N ALA A 204 -0.35 -10.81 -41.33
CA ALA A 204 0.28 -11.45 -42.47
C ALA A 204 -0.75 -12.13 -43.38
N ALA A 205 -0.82 -11.69 -44.63
CA ALA A 205 -1.50 -12.43 -45.69
C ALA A 205 -0.61 -13.59 -46.16
N PRO A 206 -1.19 -14.73 -46.59
CA PRO A 206 -0.41 -15.86 -47.10
C PRO A 206 0.38 -15.43 -48.35
N GLN A 207 1.70 -15.58 -48.32
CA GLN A 207 2.54 -15.24 -49.47
C GLN A 207 2.69 -16.42 -50.43
N LEU A 208 3.02 -16.12 -51.69
CA LEU A 208 3.33 -17.12 -52.70
C LEU A 208 4.75 -17.67 -52.41
N GLY A 209 4.91 -19.00 -52.36
CA GLY A 209 6.20 -19.64 -52.04
C GLY A 209 6.49 -19.86 -50.56
N GLU A 210 5.62 -19.43 -49.64
CA GLU A 210 5.72 -19.78 -48.22
C GLU A 210 5.45 -21.28 -47.98
N LEU A 211 6.21 -21.87 -47.05
CA LEU A 211 5.98 -23.22 -46.53
C LEU A 211 4.66 -23.24 -45.74
N LYS A 212 3.71 -24.06 -46.20
CA LYS A 212 2.36 -24.23 -45.65
C LYS A 212 2.12 -25.70 -45.28
N ASP A 213 2.99 -26.23 -44.43
CA ASP A 213 3.05 -27.65 -44.04
C ASP A 213 2.36 -27.96 -42.70
N GLY A 214 1.84 -26.94 -42.01
CA GLY A 214 1.24 -27.08 -40.68
C GLY A 214 2.25 -27.29 -39.54
N GLY A 215 3.55 -27.09 -39.80
CA GLY A 215 4.60 -27.20 -38.79
C GLY A 215 4.63 -26.04 -37.78
N SER A 216 5.50 -26.16 -36.77
CA SER A 216 5.74 -25.07 -35.83
C SER A 216 6.25 -23.82 -36.55
N ARG A 217 5.65 -22.67 -36.23
CA ARG A 217 6.14 -21.34 -36.67
C ARG A 217 7.37 -20.88 -35.90
N TYR A 218 7.67 -21.52 -34.78
CA TYR A 218 8.83 -21.25 -33.94
C TYR A 218 9.81 -22.41 -34.16
N ARG A 219 10.83 -22.18 -34.98
CA ARG A 219 11.99 -23.07 -35.13
C ARG A 219 13.15 -22.52 -34.32
#